data_AF-A0A396K4E3-F1
#
_entry.id   AF-A0A396K4E3-F1
#
_cell.length_a   1.000
_cell.length_b   1.000
_cell.length_c   1.000
_cell.angle_alpha   90.00
_cell.angle_beta   90.00
_cell.angle_gamma   90.00
#
_symmetry.space_group_name_H-M   'P 1'
#
loop_
_entity.id
_entity.type
_entity.pdbx_description
1 polymer ?
#
loop_
_entity_poly.entity_id
_entity_poly.type
_entity_poly.pdbx_seq_one_letter_code
_entity_poly.pdbx_strand_id
1 'polypeptide(L)'
;MNIHCHHFGIMAISSSSSSLVTNNNSSLFSVSARPQILVTSSLPFMSTTSIHFHYSPHNKLHLRQRFNSVTKSCDVRVTTLAISTGVQQVLPPPLTSTSPPPSLFDGTTRLYISYKCPYAQRVWITRNTKGLQDKIQLVPIDLQDRPSWYKDKVHPTNKVPSLEHNNEVRGESLDLIKYIDTHFEGPSLYPSGHDDKEFAEELLSYTDTFYKTVVSYFKGDVTEAGTAFDYLETVLSKYDHGPFFLGQFSLVDIAYAPFMERFQPFLMDVKNYDITVGRPRLTAWIEGINNIEGYKITRSDPKELVESYKKRFLANP
;
A
#
# COMPACT_ATOMS: atom_id res chain seq x y z
N MET A 1 -3.60 62.93 13.59
CA MET A 1 -4.42 63.94 12.87
C MET A 1 -5.17 63.20 11.77
N ASN A 2 -6.50 63.11 11.92
CA ASN A 2 -7.59 62.74 10.99
C ASN A 2 -7.39 61.56 10.00
N ILE A 3 -8.06 60.41 10.18
CA ILE A 3 -9.49 60.06 9.95
C ILE A 3 -9.88 60.07 8.45
N HIS A 4 -10.19 58.89 7.89
CA HIS A 4 -11.52 58.62 7.30
C HIS A 4 -11.84 57.12 7.20
N CYS A 5 -13.03 56.79 7.72
CA CYS A 5 -13.71 55.50 7.69
C CYS A 5 -14.48 55.33 6.38
N HIS A 6 -14.82 54.08 6.03
CA HIS A 6 -16.19 53.77 5.61
C HIS A 6 -16.66 52.40 6.15
N HIS A 7 -17.74 52.50 6.93
CA HIS A 7 -18.76 51.51 7.36
C HIS A 7 -19.42 50.80 6.16
N PHE A 8 -20.23 49.72 6.23
CA PHE A 8 -20.72 48.72 7.22
C PHE A 8 -21.41 47.65 6.33
N GLY A 9 -21.52 46.39 6.73
CA GLY A 9 -22.82 45.92 7.22
C GLY A 9 -22.92 44.40 7.24
N ILE A 10 -23.17 43.87 8.45
CA ILE A 10 -23.56 42.51 8.78
C ILE A 10 -25.10 42.48 8.84
N MET A 11 -25.75 41.41 8.38
CA MET A 11 -26.99 40.94 9.01
C MET A 11 -27.20 39.44 8.78
N ALA A 12 -27.76 38.81 9.81
CA ALA A 12 -27.83 37.37 10.04
C ALA A 12 -29.31 36.90 10.09
N ILE A 13 -29.49 35.60 9.80
CA ILE A 13 -30.50 34.65 10.31
C ILE A 13 -32.01 34.94 10.09
N SER A 14 -32.70 34.01 9.43
CA SER A 14 -33.92 33.39 10.02
C SER A 14 -34.24 32.01 9.42
N SER A 15 -34.76 31.17 10.30
CA SER A 15 -35.20 29.78 10.16
C SER A 15 -36.65 29.67 9.71
N SER A 16 -37.00 28.57 9.04
CA SER A 16 -38.34 27.98 9.18
C SER A 16 -38.35 26.48 8.85
N SER A 17 -38.97 25.73 9.77
CA SER A 17 -39.26 24.30 9.73
C SER A 17 -40.63 24.07 9.11
N SER A 18 -40.86 22.94 8.41
CA SER A 18 -42.14 22.17 8.47
C SER A 18 -42.08 20.83 7.71
N SER A 19 -42.03 19.76 8.51
CA SER A 19 -42.85 18.54 8.49
C SER A 19 -43.45 17.92 7.21
N LEU A 20 -43.15 16.62 7.06
CA LEU A 20 -44.00 15.46 6.67
C LEU A 20 -45.05 15.61 5.56
N VAL A 21 -45.06 14.65 4.63
CA VAL A 21 -46.18 13.70 4.41
C VAL A 21 -45.71 12.52 3.54
N THR A 22 -46.29 11.37 3.86
CA THR A 22 -46.11 10.00 3.38
C THR A 22 -46.73 9.70 2.01
N ASN A 23 -46.45 8.48 1.53
CA ASN A 23 -47.28 7.57 0.72
C ASN A 23 -46.89 7.23 -0.73
N ASN A 24 -46.43 5.97 -0.85
CA ASN A 24 -47.05 4.88 -1.60
C ASN A 24 -47.10 4.89 -3.14
N ASN A 25 -46.42 3.85 -3.64
CA ASN A 25 -46.90 2.82 -4.57
C ASN A 25 -46.99 3.07 -6.07
N SER A 26 -46.55 1.99 -6.73
CA SER A 26 -47.09 1.34 -7.91
C SER A 26 -46.55 1.75 -9.28
N SER A 27 -45.64 0.88 -9.75
CA SER A 27 -45.62 0.22 -11.06
C SER A 27 -46.52 0.76 -12.16
N LEU A 28 -45.93 1.00 -13.34
CA LEU A 28 -46.55 0.64 -14.61
C LEU A 28 -45.48 0.43 -15.70
N PHE A 29 -45.65 -0.69 -16.40
CA PHE A 29 -44.90 -1.15 -17.56
C PHE A 29 -45.10 -0.24 -18.79
N SER A 30 -44.12 -0.26 -19.71
CA SER A 30 -44.30 -0.51 -21.16
C SER A 30 -43.47 0.39 -22.09
N VAL A 31 -42.34 -0.19 -22.56
CA VAL A 31 -41.94 -0.41 -23.97
C VAL A 31 -42.00 0.73 -25.02
N SER A 32 -40.83 0.89 -25.67
CA SER A 32 -40.56 1.28 -27.08
C SER A 32 -40.12 2.72 -27.37
N ALA A 33 -38.84 2.93 -27.67
CA ALA A 33 -38.32 3.06 -29.04
C ALA A 33 -36.85 3.53 -29.03
N ARG A 34 -35.99 2.88 -29.80
CA ARG A 34 -34.56 3.22 -30.01
C ARG A 34 -34.40 4.47 -30.90
N PRO A 35 -33.24 5.14 -30.79
CA PRO A 35 -32.45 5.44 -31.98
C PRO A 35 -31.10 4.70 -31.95
N GLN A 36 -30.72 4.18 -33.11
CA GLN A 36 -29.43 3.54 -33.36
C GLN A 36 -28.34 4.61 -33.52
N ILE A 37 -27.17 4.40 -32.91
CA ILE A 37 -25.93 5.06 -33.31
C ILE A 37 -24.94 3.99 -33.75
N LEU A 38 -24.51 4.15 -35.00
CA LEU A 38 -23.56 3.34 -35.74
C LEU A 38 -22.14 3.61 -35.23
N VAL A 39 -21.45 2.59 -34.74
CA VAL A 39 -19.99 2.64 -34.53
C VAL A 39 -19.38 1.50 -35.32
N THR A 40 -18.64 1.85 -36.37
CA THR A 40 -17.90 0.94 -37.22
C THR A 40 -16.63 0.50 -36.49
N SER A 41 -16.44 -0.81 -36.29
CA SER A 41 -15.15 -1.38 -35.94
C SER A 41 -14.81 -2.48 -36.93
N SER A 42 -13.67 -2.32 -37.59
CA SER A 42 -13.09 -3.24 -38.55
C SER A 42 -12.22 -4.26 -37.82
N LEU A 43 -12.69 -5.51 -37.75
CA LEU A 43 -11.90 -6.68 -37.38
C LEU A 43 -12.04 -7.72 -38.51
N PRO A 44 -10.93 -8.32 -38.99
CA PRO A 44 -11.01 -9.28 -40.08
C PRO A 44 -11.32 -10.70 -39.56
N PHE A 45 -12.45 -11.22 -40.06
CA PHE A 45 -12.64 -12.58 -40.56
C PHE A 45 -12.09 -13.77 -39.72
N MET A 46 -12.95 -14.32 -38.86
CA MET A 46 -12.81 -15.71 -38.40
C MET A 46 -13.55 -16.64 -39.38
N SER A 47 -12.82 -17.56 -39.99
CA SER A 47 -13.38 -18.66 -40.78
C SER A 47 -13.98 -19.71 -39.85
N THR A 48 -15.27 -19.97 -40.02
CA THR A 48 -16.01 -21.06 -39.40
C THR A 48 -15.58 -22.40 -39.98
N THR A 49 -15.15 -23.33 -39.14
CA THR A 49 -15.06 -24.74 -39.51
C THR A 49 -15.88 -25.56 -38.52
N SER A 50 -16.99 -26.11 -39.01
CA SER A 50 -17.84 -27.05 -38.28
C SER A 50 -17.08 -28.35 -38.05
N ILE A 51 -16.96 -28.79 -36.79
CA ILE A 51 -16.36 -30.07 -36.43
C ILE A 51 -17.49 -31.10 -36.30
N HIS A 52 -17.54 -32.05 -37.23
CA HIS A 52 -18.33 -33.27 -37.10
C HIS A 52 -17.51 -34.33 -36.34
N PHE A 53 -18.04 -34.80 -35.22
CA PHE A 53 -17.48 -35.94 -34.48
C PHE A 53 -17.97 -37.25 -35.10
N HIS A 54 -17.05 -38.07 -35.60
CA HIS A 54 -17.31 -39.48 -35.90
C HIS A 54 -16.45 -40.35 -34.99
N TYR A 55 -17.11 -41.18 -34.19
CA TYR A 55 -16.48 -42.13 -33.27
C TYR A 55 -16.41 -43.50 -33.94
N SER A 56 -15.23 -44.15 -33.93
CA SER A 56 -15.14 -45.61 -34.15
C SER A 56 -13.84 -46.18 -33.53
N PRO A 57 -13.89 -47.33 -32.83
CA PRO A 57 -12.77 -47.85 -32.04
C PRO A 57 -11.95 -48.96 -32.74
N HIS A 58 -10.73 -49.17 -32.25
CA HIS A 58 -9.75 -50.23 -32.57
C HIS A 58 -8.96 -50.11 -33.89
N ASN A 59 -7.63 -49.91 -33.84
CA ASN A 59 -6.62 -50.96 -33.75
C ASN A 59 -5.19 -50.39 -33.81
N LYS A 60 -4.25 -51.07 -33.14
CA LYS A 60 -2.81 -50.76 -33.10
C LYS A 60 -2.15 -51.00 -34.46
N LEU A 61 -1.12 -50.21 -34.81
CA LEU A 61 0.17 -50.72 -35.32
C LEU A 61 1.24 -49.62 -35.45
N HIS A 62 2.46 -49.99 -35.04
CA HIS A 62 3.70 -49.22 -35.13
C HIS A 62 4.13 -48.96 -36.59
N LEU A 63 4.81 -47.83 -36.85
CA LEU A 63 6.27 -47.77 -37.08
C LEU A 63 6.69 -46.50 -37.86
N ARG A 64 7.88 -46.02 -37.52
CA ARG A 64 8.87 -45.30 -38.35
C ARG A 64 8.81 -43.78 -38.44
N GLN A 65 9.85 -43.20 -37.83
CA GLN A 65 10.32 -41.83 -37.97
C GLN A 65 10.57 -41.45 -39.44
N ARG A 66 10.17 -40.22 -39.79
CA ARG A 66 10.94 -39.36 -40.71
C ARG A 66 10.82 -37.92 -40.22
N PHE A 67 11.95 -37.40 -39.75
CA PHE A 67 12.16 -35.97 -39.52
C PHE A 67 12.02 -35.24 -40.85
N ASN A 68 11.20 -34.20 -40.88
CA ASN A 68 11.40 -33.05 -41.74
C ASN A 68 11.22 -31.81 -40.88
N SER A 69 12.35 -31.13 -40.63
CA SER A 69 12.42 -29.88 -39.90
C SER A 69 11.74 -28.77 -40.69
N VAL A 70 10.81 -28.06 -40.04
CA VAL A 70 10.52 -26.67 -40.37
C VAL A 70 10.69 -25.88 -39.10
N THR A 71 11.89 -25.33 -38.92
CA THR A 71 12.22 -24.40 -37.85
C THR A 71 11.45 -23.10 -38.08
N LYS A 72 10.36 -22.86 -37.34
CA LYS A 72 9.93 -21.50 -37.04
C LYS A 72 10.75 -21.03 -35.83
N SER A 73 11.71 -20.15 -36.10
CA SER A 73 12.39 -19.39 -35.07
C SER A 73 11.36 -18.58 -34.28
N CYS A 74 11.09 -19.01 -33.06
CA CYS A 74 10.43 -18.19 -32.06
C CYS A 74 11.55 -17.73 -31.14
N ASP A 75 11.92 -16.45 -31.22
CA ASP A 75 12.86 -15.83 -30.29
C ASP A 75 12.26 -15.86 -28.88
N VAL A 76 12.55 -16.92 -28.13
CA VAL A 76 12.34 -16.96 -26.70
C VAL A 76 13.44 -16.10 -26.10
N ARG A 77 13.15 -14.83 -25.84
CA ARG A 77 13.97 -14.01 -24.94
C ARG A 77 13.90 -14.62 -23.55
N VAL A 78 14.89 -15.45 -23.24
CA VAL A 78 15.22 -15.81 -21.86
C VAL A 78 15.77 -14.54 -21.22
N THR A 79 14.90 -13.82 -20.50
CA THR A 79 15.35 -12.72 -19.65
C THR A 79 16.10 -13.37 -18.48
N THR A 80 17.42 -13.39 -18.55
CA THR A 80 18.27 -13.77 -17.43
C THR A 80 17.99 -12.78 -16.30
N LEU A 81 17.28 -13.23 -15.27
CA LEU A 81 17.19 -12.49 -14.02
C LEU A 81 18.63 -12.36 -13.49
N ALA A 82 19.11 -11.13 -13.42
CA ALA A 82 20.36 -10.85 -12.74
C ALA A 82 20.20 -11.32 -11.29
N ILE A 83 20.96 -12.35 -10.91
CA ILE A 83 21.13 -12.74 -9.52
C ILE A 83 21.86 -11.56 -8.88
N SER A 84 21.12 -10.74 -8.16
CA SER A 84 21.67 -9.75 -7.24
C SER A 84 22.54 -10.52 -6.25
N THR A 85 23.86 -10.38 -6.39
CA THR A 85 24.81 -10.83 -5.37
C THR A 85 24.44 -10.11 -4.08
N GLY A 86 23.98 -10.87 -3.09
CA GLY A 86 23.52 -10.36 -1.80
C GLY A 86 24.63 -9.65 -1.04
N VAL A 87 24.88 -8.39 -1.36
CA VAL A 87 25.60 -7.47 -0.50
C VAL A 87 24.62 -7.11 0.61
N GLN A 88 24.86 -7.63 1.80
CA GLN A 88 24.10 -7.24 2.98
C GLN A 88 24.30 -5.73 3.19
N GLN A 89 23.26 -4.94 2.93
CA GLN A 89 23.34 -3.48 3.03
C GLN A 89 23.72 -3.10 4.47
N VAL A 90 24.90 -2.51 4.66
CA VAL A 90 25.30 -1.95 5.96
C VAL A 90 24.43 -0.73 6.22
N LEU A 91 23.65 -0.76 7.29
CA LEU A 91 22.77 0.33 7.67
C LEU A 91 23.57 1.45 8.35
N PRO A 92 23.41 2.73 7.94
CA PRO A 92 24.08 3.85 8.60
C PRO A 92 23.61 3.98 10.06
N PRO A 93 24.48 4.46 10.97
CA PRO A 93 24.07 4.72 12.35
C PRO A 93 23.07 5.89 12.42
N PRO A 94 22.10 5.87 13.34
CA PRO A 94 21.20 7.02 13.57
C PRO A 94 21.96 8.28 13.96
N LEU A 95 21.61 9.40 13.33
CA LEU A 95 22.11 10.73 13.66
C LEU A 95 21.42 11.28 14.91
N THR A 96 22.21 11.90 15.77
CA THR A 96 21.80 12.43 17.07
C THR A 96 21.90 13.95 17.14
N SER A 97 21.62 14.56 18.30
CA SER A 97 21.71 16.01 18.50
C SER A 97 23.11 16.60 18.25
N THR A 98 24.15 15.78 18.38
CA THR A 98 25.55 16.18 18.15
C THR A 98 26.02 15.96 16.71
N SER A 99 25.22 15.30 15.87
CA SER A 99 25.59 14.99 14.50
C SER A 99 25.47 16.22 13.59
N PRO A 100 26.45 16.50 12.71
CA PRO A 100 26.34 17.60 11.75
C PRO A 100 25.23 17.33 10.71
N PRO A 101 24.64 18.38 10.10
CA PRO A 101 23.68 18.20 9.02
C PRO A 101 24.37 17.60 7.78
N PRO A 102 23.67 16.77 6.99
CA PRO A 102 24.12 16.44 5.65
C PRO A 102 24.10 17.68 4.76
N SER A 103 24.85 17.62 3.64
CA SER A 103 24.71 18.60 2.56
C SER A 103 23.30 18.52 1.99
N LEU A 104 22.57 19.63 2.00
CA LEU A 104 21.19 19.68 1.50
C LEU A 104 21.16 20.13 0.04
N PHE A 105 20.28 19.51 -0.75
CA PHE A 105 20.03 19.85 -2.15
C PHE A 105 21.28 19.80 -3.04
N ASP A 106 22.17 18.85 -2.74
CA ASP A 106 23.40 18.58 -3.50
C ASP A 106 23.21 17.60 -4.67
N GLY A 107 21.94 17.28 -4.99
CA GLY A 107 21.57 16.30 -6.00
C GLY A 107 21.41 14.86 -5.49
N THR A 108 21.83 14.58 -4.25
CA THR A 108 21.63 13.26 -3.64
C THR A 108 20.19 13.13 -3.13
N THR A 109 19.52 12.02 -3.46
CA THR A 109 18.20 11.71 -2.89
C THR A 109 18.36 11.10 -1.51
N ARG A 110 17.71 11.69 -0.50
CA ARG A 110 17.80 11.26 0.90
C ARG A 110 16.43 10.97 1.48
N LEU A 111 16.30 9.81 2.12
CA LEU A 111 15.13 9.43 2.90
C LEU A 111 15.49 9.53 4.39
N TYR A 112 14.96 10.57 5.04
CA TYR A 112 15.10 10.79 6.48
C TYR A 112 14.12 9.89 7.22
N ILE A 113 14.64 9.00 8.06
CA ILE A 113 13.84 7.97 8.75
C ILE A 113 14.15 7.91 10.24
N SER A 114 13.38 7.12 10.95
CA SER A 114 13.84 6.47 12.18
C SER A 114 13.57 4.98 12.02
N TYR A 115 14.55 4.14 12.35
CA TYR A 115 14.44 2.69 12.15
C TYR A 115 13.24 2.07 12.90
N LYS A 116 12.80 2.69 14.00
CA LYS A 116 11.66 2.22 14.79
C LYS A 116 10.30 2.79 14.34
N CYS A 117 10.27 3.75 13.41
CA CYS A 117 9.04 4.42 12.98
C CYS A 117 8.26 3.60 11.92
N PRO A 118 7.01 3.18 12.19
CA PRO A 118 6.23 2.40 11.22
C PRO A 118 5.90 3.19 9.95
N TYR A 119 5.65 4.50 10.06
CA TYR A 119 5.40 5.36 8.91
C TYR A 119 6.63 5.46 7.99
N ALA A 120 7.83 5.55 8.58
CA ALA A 120 9.07 5.59 7.80
C ALA A 120 9.40 4.23 7.19
N GLN A 121 9.06 3.15 7.89
CA GLN A 121 9.21 1.80 7.38
C GLN A 121 8.41 1.56 6.10
N ARG A 122 7.22 2.14 5.93
CA ARG A 122 6.47 2.09 4.64
C ARG A 122 7.37 2.49 3.47
N VAL A 123 7.98 3.67 3.58
CA VAL A 123 8.81 4.26 2.52
C VAL A 123 10.12 3.48 2.32
N TRP A 124 10.66 2.93 3.40
CA TRP A 124 11.83 2.07 3.34
C TRP A 124 11.54 0.73 2.63
N ILE A 125 10.39 0.10 2.89
CA ILE A 125 9.96 -1.10 2.17
C ILE A 125 9.80 -0.79 0.68
N THR A 126 9.11 0.30 0.32
CA THR A 126 8.96 0.74 -1.07
C THR A 126 10.32 0.92 -1.76
N ARG A 127 11.26 1.63 -1.10
CA ARG A 127 12.64 1.79 -1.60
C ARG A 127 13.30 0.44 -1.89
N ASN A 128 13.24 -0.50 -0.95
CA ASN A 128 13.93 -1.78 -1.08
C ASN A 128 13.28 -2.67 -2.15
N THR A 129 11.95 -2.75 -2.19
CA THR A 129 11.23 -3.57 -3.18
C THR A 129 11.40 -3.04 -4.60
N LYS A 130 11.57 -1.73 -4.78
CA LYS A 130 11.86 -1.15 -6.09
C LYS A 130 13.34 -1.23 -6.50
N GLY A 131 14.22 -1.75 -5.65
CA GLY A 131 15.66 -1.84 -5.95
C GLY A 131 16.38 -0.50 -5.88
N LEU A 132 15.89 0.46 -5.10
CA LEU A 132 16.37 1.84 -5.05
C LEU A 132 17.43 2.08 -3.97
N GLN A 133 18.11 1.03 -3.51
CA GLN A 133 19.04 1.14 -2.40
C GLN A 133 20.21 2.10 -2.68
N ASP A 134 20.74 2.07 -3.89
CA ASP A 134 21.85 2.92 -4.31
C ASP A 134 21.41 4.34 -4.72
N LYS A 135 20.11 4.53 -4.96
CA LYS A 135 19.55 5.82 -5.41
C LYS A 135 19.04 6.67 -4.27
N ILE A 136 18.45 6.04 -3.26
CA ILE A 136 17.85 6.72 -2.11
C ILE A 136 18.72 6.41 -0.89
N GLN A 137 19.48 7.39 -0.42
CA GLN A 137 20.30 7.23 0.79
C GLN A 137 19.43 7.30 2.04
N LEU A 138 19.63 6.38 2.98
CA LEU A 138 18.95 6.46 4.28
C LEU A 138 19.69 7.45 5.18
N VAL A 139 18.94 8.37 5.78
CA VAL A 139 19.43 9.26 6.84
C VAL A 139 18.61 8.96 8.10
N PRO A 140 19.01 7.93 8.87
CA PRO A 140 18.33 7.59 10.11
C PRO A 140 18.58 8.67 11.17
N ILE A 141 17.54 8.99 11.92
CA ILE A 141 17.55 9.99 12.98
C ILE A 141 17.07 9.31 14.26
N ASP A 142 17.80 9.52 15.36
CA ASP A 142 17.29 9.21 16.69
C ASP A 142 16.20 10.23 17.06
N LEU A 143 14.97 9.76 17.28
CA LEU A 143 13.87 10.65 17.61
C LEU A 143 13.85 11.07 19.08
N GLN A 144 14.56 10.36 19.97
CA GLN A 144 14.72 10.71 21.38
C GLN A 144 15.86 11.72 21.60
N ASP A 145 16.89 11.68 20.75
CA ASP A 145 18.02 12.60 20.77
C ASP A 145 18.21 13.27 19.40
N ARG A 146 17.18 13.99 18.94
CA ARG A 146 17.10 14.48 17.58
C ARG A 146 18.00 15.70 17.31
N PRO A 147 18.69 15.77 16.16
CA PRO A 147 19.33 17.00 15.70
C PRO A 147 18.35 18.13 15.43
N SER A 148 18.62 19.31 16.00
CA SER A 148 17.83 20.53 15.77
C SER A 148 17.78 20.93 14.28
N TRP A 149 18.89 20.70 13.55
CA TRP A 149 18.97 21.01 12.12
C TRP A 149 17.92 20.28 11.29
N TYR A 150 17.38 19.14 11.73
CA TYR A 150 16.33 18.45 10.98
C TYR A 150 15.07 19.31 10.88
N LYS A 151 14.63 19.89 12.00
CA LYS A 151 13.50 20.84 12.00
C LYS A 151 13.87 22.12 11.27
N ASP A 152 15.04 22.67 11.59
CA ASP A 152 15.38 24.04 11.22
C ASP A 152 15.79 24.18 9.74
N LYS A 153 16.31 23.11 9.13
CA LYS A 153 16.90 23.15 7.78
C LYS A 153 16.29 22.16 6.78
N VAL A 154 15.70 21.06 7.25
CA VAL A 154 15.24 19.97 6.36
C VAL A 154 13.73 19.89 6.29
N HIS A 155 13.06 19.66 7.41
CA HIS A 155 11.63 19.40 7.46
C HIS A 155 10.97 20.08 8.65
N PRO A 156 10.38 21.28 8.47
CA PRO A 156 9.82 22.10 9.55
C PRO A 156 8.74 21.42 10.40
N THR A 157 7.98 20.49 9.82
CA THR A 157 6.98 19.65 10.54
C THR A 157 7.63 18.78 11.62
N ASN A 158 8.95 18.57 11.54
CA ASN A 158 9.73 17.83 12.50
C ASN A 158 9.16 16.42 12.76
N LYS A 159 8.87 15.70 11.67
CA LYS A 159 8.43 14.30 11.69
C LYS A 159 9.21 13.50 10.64
N VAL A 160 9.27 12.19 10.81
CA VAL A 160 9.78 11.24 9.80
C VAL A 160 8.63 10.32 9.36
N PRO A 161 8.60 9.84 8.11
CA PRO A 161 9.60 10.03 7.07
C PRO A 161 9.53 11.41 6.41
N SER A 162 10.66 11.84 5.83
CA SER A 162 10.66 12.85 4.78
C SER A 162 11.65 12.48 3.67
N LEU A 163 11.34 12.84 2.42
CA LEU A 163 12.15 12.54 1.24
C LEU A 163 12.64 13.85 0.62
N GLU A 164 13.97 14.00 0.57
CA GLU A 164 14.66 15.03 -0.20
C GLU A 164 14.90 14.51 -1.61
N HIS A 165 14.25 15.13 -2.60
CA HIS A 165 14.39 14.79 -4.02
C HIS A 165 14.01 15.98 -4.89
N ASN A 166 14.83 16.27 -5.91
CA ASN A 166 14.63 17.38 -6.86
C ASN A 166 14.44 18.74 -6.17
N ASN A 167 15.36 19.09 -5.26
CA ASN A 167 15.36 20.37 -4.52
C ASN A 167 14.11 20.61 -3.65
N GLU A 168 13.39 19.57 -3.29
CA GLU A 168 12.21 19.63 -2.44
C GLU A 168 12.27 18.53 -1.36
N VAL A 169 11.77 18.85 -0.17
CA VAL A 169 11.57 17.88 0.93
C VAL A 169 10.08 17.63 1.10
N ARG A 170 9.65 16.39 0.88
CA ARG A 170 8.25 15.96 1.01
C ARG A 170 8.04 15.11 2.26
N GLY A 171 6.92 15.32 2.94
CA GLY A 171 6.48 14.52 4.09
C GLY A 171 5.37 13.54 3.70
N GLU A 172 4.69 12.99 4.71
CA GLU A 172 3.54 12.08 4.61
C GLU A 172 3.84 10.72 3.96
N SER A 173 3.89 9.67 4.80
CA SER A 173 4.33 8.33 4.37
C SER A 173 3.54 7.73 3.20
N LEU A 174 2.22 7.96 3.13
CA LEU A 174 1.38 7.43 2.05
C LEU A 174 1.62 8.16 0.73
N ASP A 175 1.84 9.47 0.79
CA ASP A 175 2.19 10.26 -0.40
C ASP A 175 3.58 9.88 -0.89
N LEU A 176 4.53 9.67 0.02
CA LEU A 176 5.89 9.26 -0.33
C LEU A 176 5.97 7.89 -1.01
N ILE A 177 5.19 6.89 -0.58
CA ILE A 177 5.21 5.59 -1.25
C ILE A 177 4.63 5.66 -2.68
N LYS A 178 3.59 6.49 -2.90
CA LYS A 178 3.04 6.77 -4.23
C LYS A 178 4.01 7.57 -5.09
N TYR A 179 4.66 8.57 -4.49
CA TYR A 179 5.65 9.41 -5.16
C TYR A 179 6.83 8.58 -5.66
N ILE A 180 7.38 7.73 -4.78
CA ILE A 180 8.49 6.83 -5.15
C ILE A 180 8.05 5.87 -6.25
N ASP A 181 6.84 5.30 -6.17
CA ASP A 181 6.37 4.37 -7.19
C ASP A 181 6.24 4.99 -8.59
N THR A 182 5.86 6.28 -8.65
CA THR A 182 5.60 7.01 -9.89
C THR A 182 6.81 7.76 -10.46
N HIS A 183 7.80 8.11 -9.64
CA HIS A 183 8.93 8.96 -10.04
C HIS A 183 10.27 8.23 -10.10
N PHE A 184 10.33 6.98 -9.64
CA PHE A 184 11.54 6.17 -9.69
C PHE A 184 11.28 4.87 -10.46
N GLU A 185 12.36 4.33 -11.02
CA GLU A 185 12.36 3.02 -11.69
C GLU A 185 12.10 1.85 -10.73
N GLY A 186 12.02 0.66 -11.30
CA GLY A 186 11.74 -0.58 -10.57
C GLY A 186 10.33 -1.12 -10.86
N PRO A 187 9.96 -2.25 -10.26
CA PRO A 187 8.62 -2.82 -10.39
C PRO A 187 7.53 -1.81 -9.99
N SER A 188 6.41 -1.81 -10.72
CA SER A 188 5.21 -1.06 -10.33
C SER A 188 4.60 -1.70 -9.10
N LEU A 189 4.28 -0.89 -8.09
CA LEU A 189 3.63 -1.33 -6.85
C LEU A 189 2.18 -0.84 -6.75
N TYR A 190 1.69 -0.16 -7.78
CA TYR A 190 0.31 0.30 -7.88
C TYR A 190 -0.42 -0.35 -9.06
N PRO A 191 -1.72 -0.67 -8.93
CA PRO A 191 -2.49 -1.28 -10.01
C PRO A 191 -2.68 -0.32 -11.19
N SER A 192 -2.86 -0.88 -12.38
CA SER A 192 -3.13 -0.11 -13.61
C SER A 192 -4.63 0.10 -13.87
N GLY A 193 -5.49 -0.85 -13.51
CA GLY A 193 -6.94 -0.82 -13.73
C GLY A 193 -7.67 0.22 -12.90
N HIS A 194 -8.74 0.81 -13.43
CA HIS A 194 -9.50 1.86 -12.74
C HIS A 194 -10.11 1.38 -11.41
N ASP A 195 -10.83 0.27 -11.43
CA ASP A 195 -11.54 -0.26 -10.26
C ASP A 195 -10.57 -0.72 -9.16
N ASP A 196 -9.43 -1.30 -9.55
CA ASP A 196 -8.38 -1.69 -8.61
C ASP A 196 -7.70 -0.48 -7.96
N LYS A 197 -7.56 0.64 -8.71
CA LYS A 197 -7.04 1.91 -8.15
C LYS A 197 -8.03 2.50 -7.15
N GLU A 198 -9.32 2.54 -7.48
CA GLU A 198 -10.33 3.06 -6.56
C GLU A 198 -10.35 2.25 -5.26
N PHE A 199 -10.29 0.93 -5.36
CA PHE A 199 -10.22 0.06 -4.20
C PHE A 199 -8.91 0.22 -3.40
N ALA A 200 -7.78 0.40 -4.08
CA ALA A 200 -6.52 0.72 -3.41
C ALA A 200 -6.61 2.04 -2.63
N GLU A 201 -7.21 3.08 -3.20
CA GLU A 201 -7.42 4.37 -2.52
C GLU A 201 -8.34 4.26 -1.30
N GLU A 202 -9.42 3.46 -1.39
CA GLU A 202 -10.29 3.15 -0.26
C GLU A 202 -9.49 2.51 0.88
N LEU A 203 -8.70 1.47 0.58
CA LEU A 203 -7.91 0.76 1.58
C LEU A 203 -6.80 1.62 2.17
N LEU A 204 -6.15 2.48 1.37
CA LEU A 204 -5.15 3.42 1.87
C LEU A 204 -5.79 4.46 2.80
N SER A 205 -6.98 4.96 2.45
CA SER A 205 -7.75 5.90 3.27
C SER A 205 -8.20 5.27 4.59
N TYR A 206 -8.50 3.97 4.60
CA TYR A 206 -8.89 3.24 5.81
C TYR A 206 -7.73 3.04 6.83
N THR A 207 -6.47 3.20 6.42
CA THR A 207 -5.31 2.91 7.29
C THR A 207 -5.30 3.69 8.61
N ASP A 208 -5.74 4.95 8.61
CA ASP A 208 -5.82 5.77 9.84
C ASP A 208 -6.94 5.30 10.76
N THR A 209 -8.11 4.96 10.20
CA THR A 209 -9.23 4.37 10.94
C THR A 209 -8.81 3.05 11.57
N PHE A 210 -8.19 2.15 10.80
CA PHE A 210 -7.66 0.88 11.29
C PHE A 210 -6.68 1.10 12.46
N TYR A 211 -5.69 1.98 12.27
CA TYR A 211 -4.72 2.31 13.31
C TYR A 211 -5.39 2.83 14.58
N LYS A 212 -6.32 3.78 14.46
CA LYS A 212 -7.02 4.39 15.62
C LYS A 212 -7.83 3.35 16.38
N THR A 213 -8.62 2.53 15.68
CA THR A 213 -9.44 1.49 16.32
C THR A 213 -8.58 0.52 17.12
N VAL A 214 -7.49 0.02 16.52
CA VAL A 214 -6.62 -0.96 17.17
C VAL A 214 -5.86 -0.33 18.36
N VAL A 215 -5.39 0.91 18.23
CA VAL A 215 -4.71 1.62 19.33
C VAL A 215 -5.67 1.97 20.48
N SER A 216 -6.91 2.35 20.19
CA SER A 216 -7.92 2.55 21.23
C SER A 216 -8.18 1.26 22.02
N TYR A 217 -8.16 0.10 21.37
CA TYR A 217 -8.24 -1.18 22.07
C TYR A 217 -7.00 -1.47 22.93
N PHE A 218 -5.80 -1.08 22.49
CA PHE A 218 -4.59 -1.18 23.32
C PHE A 218 -4.76 -0.44 24.65
N LYS A 219 -5.25 0.79 24.57
CA LYS A 219 -5.49 1.69 25.71
C LYS A 219 -6.66 1.26 26.59
N GLY A 220 -7.55 0.40 26.10
CA GLY A 220 -8.77 0.00 26.78
C GLY A 220 -9.93 1.00 26.60
N ASP A 221 -9.80 1.95 25.68
CA ASP A 221 -10.84 2.93 25.34
C ASP A 221 -12.06 2.25 24.67
N VAL A 222 -11.83 1.11 24.01
CA VAL A 222 -12.85 0.25 23.41
C VAL A 222 -12.64 -1.19 23.84
N THR A 223 -13.71 -1.97 23.85
CA THR A 223 -13.70 -3.37 24.33
C THR A 223 -13.35 -4.39 23.26
N GLU A 224 -13.37 -4.01 21.98
CA GLU A 224 -13.06 -4.92 20.87
C GLU A 224 -12.32 -4.21 19.73
N ALA A 225 -11.34 -4.93 19.14
CA ALA A 225 -10.71 -4.58 17.87
C ALA A 225 -11.02 -5.60 16.77
N GLY A 226 -11.82 -6.63 17.08
CA GLY A 226 -12.10 -7.75 16.18
C GLY A 226 -12.65 -7.32 14.84
N THR A 227 -13.62 -6.40 14.86
CA THR A 227 -14.28 -5.87 13.66
C THR A 227 -13.32 -5.22 12.66
N ALA A 228 -12.25 -4.57 13.13
CA ALA A 228 -11.22 -4.00 12.25
C ALA A 228 -10.41 -5.08 11.53
N PHE A 229 -10.08 -6.18 12.23
CA PHE A 229 -9.40 -7.32 11.61
C PHE A 229 -10.34 -8.16 10.74
N ASP A 230 -11.61 -8.26 11.09
CA ASP A 230 -12.64 -8.94 10.28
C ASP A 230 -12.91 -8.20 8.97
N TYR A 231 -12.86 -6.87 8.99
CA TYR A 231 -12.86 -6.08 7.77
C TYR A 231 -11.65 -6.42 6.90
N LEU A 232 -10.43 -6.47 7.47
CA LEU A 232 -9.23 -6.87 6.73
C LEU A 232 -9.35 -8.29 6.14
N GLU A 233 -9.87 -9.26 6.91
CA GLU A 233 -10.15 -10.62 6.42
C GLU A 233 -11.10 -10.61 5.22
N THR A 234 -12.16 -9.79 5.30
CA THR A 234 -13.15 -9.65 4.22
C THR A 234 -12.53 -9.06 2.96
N VAL A 235 -11.78 -7.96 3.06
CA VAL A 235 -11.18 -7.32 1.88
C VAL A 235 -10.08 -8.18 1.25
N LEU A 236 -9.33 -8.96 2.05
CA LEU A 236 -8.33 -9.91 1.56
C LEU A 236 -8.97 -11.10 0.81
N SER A 237 -10.28 -11.31 0.93
CA SER A 237 -11.00 -12.35 0.17
C SER A 237 -11.42 -11.91 -1.23
N LYS A 238 -11.28 -10.61 -1.57
CA LYS A 238 -11.76 -10.04 -2.85
C LYS A 238 -11.06 -10.64 -4.06
N TYR A 239 -9.76 -10.94 -3.96
CA TYR A 239 -8.96 -11.50 -5.03
C TYR A 239 -8.43 -12.89 -4.65
N ASP A 240 -8.48 -13.84 -5.59
CA ASP A 240 -8.12 -15.24 -5.38
C ASP A 240 -6.74 -15.63 -5.92
N HIS A 241 -6.11 -14.75 -6.71
CA HIS A 241 -4.85 -14.99 -7.42
C HIS A 241 -3.61 -14.54 -6.62
N GLY A 242 -3.72 -14.42 -5.30
CA GLY A 242 -2.60 -14.25 -4.38
C GLY A 242 -3.05 -13.76 -2.99
N PRO A 243 -2.13 -13.69 -2.01
CA PRO A 243 -2.48 -13.45 -0.62
C PRO A 243 -2.58 -11.96 -0.25
N PHE A 244 -2.42 -11.05 -1.21
CA PHE A 244 -2.31 -9.60 -0.99
C PHE A 244 -3.63 -8.87 -1.21
N PHE A 245 -3.75 -7.64 -0.70
CA PHE A 245 -5.01 -6.87 -0.77
C PHE A 245 -5.56 -6.69 -2.19
N LEU A 246 -4.68 -6.63 -3.18
CA LEU A 246 -5.01 -6.51 -4.61
C LEU A 246 -4.65 -7.78 -5.38
N GLY A 247 -4.62 -8.93 -4.71
CA GLY A 247 -4.13 -10.22 -5.23
C GLY A 247 -2.61 -10.30 -5.29
N GLN A 248 -1.95 -9.29 -5.87
CA GLN A 248 -0.50 -9.15 -5.95
C GLN A 248 0.03 -8.10 -4.96
N PHE A 249 1.32 -8.19 -4.61
CA PHE A 249 1.95 -7.28 -3.65
C PHE A 249 1.94 -5.84 -4.16
N SER A 250 1.50 -4.90 -3.32
CA SER A 250 1.24 -3.52 -3.70
C SER A 250 1.57 -2.50 -2.60
N LEU A 251 1.40 -1.21 -2.91
CA LEU A 251 1.50 -0.12 -1.95
C LEU A 251 0.51 -0.25 -0.78
N VAL A 252 -0.64 -0.92 -1.00
CA VAL A 252 -1.62 -1.16 0.07
C VAL A 252 -1.00 -2.07 1.13
N ASP A 253 -0.39 -3.19 0.71
CA ASP A 253 0.28 -4.12 1.61
C ASP A 253 1.41 -3.45 2.40
N ILE A 254 2.21 -2.62 1.71
CA ILE A 254 3.27 -1.80 2.32
C ILE A 254 2.71 -0.84 3.38
N ALA A 255 1.52 -0.28 3.15
CA ALA A 255 0.90 0.66 4.08
C ALA A 255 0.46 -0.02 5.39
N TYR A 256 0.04 -1.28 5.35
CA TYR A 256 -0.42 -2.05 6.51
C TYR A 256 0.72 -2.82 7.22
N ALA A 257 1.70 -3.34 6.48
CA ALA A 257 2.74 -4.24 7.00
C ALA A 257 3.46 -3.72 8.27
N PRO A 258 3.99 -2.48 8.32
CA PRO A 258 4.65 -1.97 9.53
C PRO A 258 3.75 -1.93 10.77
N PHE A 259 2.45 -1.71 10.58
CA PHE A 259 1.50 -1.63 11.70
C PHE A 259 1.13 -3.03 12.17
N MET A 260 0.89 -3.97 11.24
CA MET A 260 0.62 -5.35 11.60
C MET A 260 1.82 -6.00 12.32
N GLU A 261 3.05 -5.72 11.87
CA GLU A 261 4.30 -6.17 12.51
C GLU A 261 4.37 -5.78 13.99
N ARG A 262 3.79 -4.63 14.36
CA ARG A 262 3.78 -4.11 15.73
C ARG A 262 2.56 -4.59 16.51
N PHE A 263 1.40 -4.63 15.86
CA PHE A 263 0.13 -4.96 16.49
C PHE A 263 0.03 -6.44 16.86
N GLN A 264 0.44 -7.34 15.96
CA GLN A 264 0.34 -8.78 16.18
C GLN A 264 1.05 -9.25 17.47
N PRO A 265 2.37 -9.00 17.67
CA PRO A 265 3.05 -9.46 18.87
C PRO A 265 2.57 -8.72 20.13
N PHE A 266 2.21 -7.44 20.04
CA PHE A 266 1.71 -6.69 21.18
C PHE A 266 0.33 -7.20 21.66
N LEU A 267 -0.59 -7.45 20.73
CA LEU A 267 -1.91 -8.00 21.05
C LEU A 267 -1.82 -9.40 21.66
N MET A 268 -0.93 -10.24 21.13
CA MET A 268 -0.66 -11.55 21.69
C MET A 268 -0.12 -11.45 23.12
N ASP A 269 0.95 -10.68 23.33
CA ASP A 269 1.65 -10.61 24.62
C ASP A 269 0.84 -9.90 25.71
N VAL A 270 0.16 -8.80 25.38
CA VAL A 270 -0.46 -7.89 26.36
C VAL A 270 -1.96 -8.14 26.53
N LYS A 271 -2.66 -8.49 25.45
CA LYS A 271 -4.12 -8.66 25.44
C LYS A 271 -4.54 -10.12 25.36
N ASN A 272 -3.59 -11.07 25.21
CA ASN A 272 -3.86 -12.48 24.94
C ASN A 272 -4.83 -12.64 23.74
N TYR A 273 -4.66 -11.81 22.71
CA TYR A 273 -5.52 -11.76 21.55
C TYR A 273 -4.76 -12.14 20.29
N ASP A 274 -5.08 -13.30 19.75
CA ASP A 274 -4.54 -13.77 18.47
C ASP A 274 -5.41 -13.29 17.31
N ILE A 275 -4.86 -12.38 16.51
CA ILE A 275 -5.53 -11.81 15.34
C ILE A 275 -5.72 -12.82 14.20
N THR A 276 -5.03 -13.96 14.23
CA THR A 276 -5.08 -14.99 13.17
C THR A 276 -6.22 -16.00 13.35
N VAL A 277 -6.73 -16.16 14.57
CA VAL A 277 -7.83 -17.09 14.87
C VAL A 277 -9.09 -16.67 14.13
N GLY A 278 -9.60 -17.56 13.28
CA GLY A 278 -10.77 -17.31 12.43
C GLY A 278 -10.50 -16.41 11.20
N ARG A 279 -9.24 -16.04 10.93
CA ARG A 279 -8.86 -15.14 9.83
C ARG A 279 -7.78 -15.76 8.92
N PRO A 280 -8.14 -16.79 8.12
CA PRO A 280 -7.18 -17.48 7.27
C PRO A 280 -6.58 -16.59 6.17
N ARG A 281 -7.32 -15.62 5.63
CA ARG A 281 -6.77 -14.70 4.60
C ARG A 281 -5.75 -13.75 5.21
N LEU A 282 -6.04 -13.20 6.39
CA LEU A 282 -5.07 -12.40 7.13
C LEU A 282 -3.83 -13.20 7.49
N THR A 283 -3.99 -14.47 7.88
CA THR A 283 -2.87 -15.38 8.16
C THR A 283 -1.98 -15.55 6.93
N ALA A 284 -2.57 -15.88 5.78
CA ALA A 284 -1.86 -16.00 4.51
C ALA A 284 -1.17 -14.70 4.08
N TRP A 285 -1.81 -13.55 4.33
CA TRP A 285 -1.21 -12.24 4.08
C TRP A 285 0.04 -11.98 4.94
N ILE A 286 -0.02 -12.29 6.24
CA ILE A 286 1.14 -12.15 7.15
C ILE A 286 2.30 -13.03 6.68
N GLU A 287 2.02 -14.28 6.31
CA GLU A 287 3.02 -15.19 5.74
C GLU A 287 3.60 -14.67 4.42
N GLY A 288 2.75 -14.16 3.53
CA GLY A 288 3.15 -13.57 2.26
C GLY A 288 4.07 -12.36 2.44
N ILE A 289 3.70 -11.42 3.30
CA ILE A 289 4.51 -10.25 3.66
C ILE A 289 5.87 -10.67 4.23
N ASN A 290 5.89 -11.65 5.13
CA ASN A 290 7.13 -12.13 5.73
C ASN A 290 8.12 -12.72 4.72
N ASN A 291 7.66 -13.09 3.51
CA ASN A 291 8.50 -13.57 2.42
C ASN A 291 9.01 -12.47 1.49
N ILE A 292 8.56 -11.22 1.63
CA ILE A 292 9.04 -10.11 0.81
C ILE A 292 10.43 -9.64 1.30
N GLU A 293 11.47 -9.86 0.48
CA GLU A 293 12.85 -9.49 0.82
C GLU A 293 13.01 -8.01 1.17
N GLY A 294 12.34 -7.12 0.42
CA GLY A 294 12.34 -5.69 0.68
C GLY A 294 11.77 -5.30 2.04
N TYR A 295 10.88 -6.13 2.60
CA TYR A 295 10.32 -5.97 3.94
C TYR A 295 11.21 -6.59 5.02
N LYS A 296 11.73 -7.81 4.82
CA LYS A 296 12.56 -8.54 5.80
C LYS A 296 13.69 -7.68 6.38
N ILE A 297 14.39 -6.94 5.53
CA ILE A 297 15.53 -6.08 5.90
C ILE A 297 15.11 -4.91 6.83
N THR A 298 13.84 -4.51 6.78
CA THR A 298 13.32 -3.35 7.52
C THR A 298 12.77 -3.70 8.90
N ARG A 299 12.64 -4.99 9.20
CA ARG A 299 11.97 -5.48 10.40
C ARG A 299 12.75 -5.15 11.65
N SER A 300 12.02 -4.90 12.73
CA SER A 300 12.59 -4.79 14.07
C SER A 300 12.42 -6.11 14.84
N ASP A 301 13.20 -6.29 15.92
CA ASP A 301 12.99 -7.41 16.82
C ASP A 301 11.58 -7.33 17.44
N PRO A 302 10.74 -8.39 17.36
CA PRO A 302 9.39 -8.38 17.91
C PRO A 302 9.34 -8.05 19.41
N LYS A 303 10.32 -8.49 20.21
CA LYS A 303 10.39 -8.19 21.65
C LYS A 303 10.65 -6.70 21.86
N GLU A 304 11.54 -6.09 21.09
CA GLU A 304 11.76 -4.64 21.15
C GLU A 304 10.52 -3.84 20.77
N LEU A 305 9.75 -4.31 19.78
CA LEU A 305 8.49 -3.69 19.39
C LEU A 305 7.46 -3.74 20.52
N VAL A 306 7.29 -4.90 21.15
CA VAL A 306 6.38 -5.07 22.29
C VAL A 306 6.77 -4.15 23.44
N GLU A 307 8.03 -4.14 23.85
CA GLU A 307 8.50 -3.27 24.95
C GLU A 307 8.34 -1.79 24.62
N SER A 308 8.64 -1.38 23.38
CA SER A 308 8.40 -0.01 22.93
C SER A 308 6.92 0.38 22.99
N TYR A 309 6.01 -0.55 22.65
CA TYR A 309 4.57 -0.30 22.67
C TYR A 309 4.00 -0.31 24.09
N LYS A 310 4.49 -1.17 24.98
CA LYS A 310 4.17 -1.12 26.42
C LYS A 310 4.53 0.23 27.00
N LYS A 311 5.75 0.71 26.75
CA LYS A 311 6.19 2.05 27.18
C LYS A 311 5.34 3.18 26.59
N ARG A 312 4.84 3.03 25.37
CA ARG A 312 4.07 4.09 24.70
C ARG A 312 2.60 4.14 25.12
N PHE A 313 1.98 2.99 25.34
CA PHE A 313 0.52 2.89 25.50
C PHE A 313 0.07 2.43 26.90
N LEU A 314 0.96 1.86 27.71
CA LEU A 314 0.64 1.38 29.05
C LEU A 314 1.35 2.16 30.16
N ALA A 315 2.46 2.84 29.85
CA ALA A 315 3.17 3.66 30.83
C ALA A 315 2.49 5.03 30.98
N ASN A 316 1.35 5.03 31.68
CA ASN A 316 0.67 6.12 32.41
C ASN A 316 -0.83 5.76 32.44
N PRO A 317 -1.30 5.07 33.51
CA PRO A 317 -2.73 4.79 33.72
C PRO A 317 -3.57 6.04 33.85
#